data_AF-A0A1A9VMY1-F1
#
_entry.id   AF-A0A1A9VMY1-F1
#
_cell.length_a   1.000
_cell.length_b   1.000
_cell.length_c   1.000
_cell.angle_alpha   90.00
_cell.angle_beta   90.00
_cell.angle_gamma   90.00
#
_symmetry.space_group_name_H-M   'P 1'
#
loop_
_entity.id
_entity.type
_entity.pdbx_description
1 polymer ?
#
loop_
_entity_poly.entity_id
_entity_poly.type
_entity_poly.pdbx_seq_one_letter_code
_entity_poly.pdbx_strand_id
1 'polypeptide(L)'
;MQTKNFAGHDHGLWNAWDVSSIYLIKNTAFKYINYDHEHHKADMIMSLSLRNANINLHVTNERDYGHLINTDNFNVTLARPDLYNFLQNPFDWIRKYISTNYLEQLQAGYTALQPCQDVYLFHLVTDVFADDLLAVMENYCRRTYDSDLENFDTRAVHMSQVPNTAAHFIVRYKTAEEHFVAPKHNSRVYSANIALNRIGVEYNGGGRYFKRYNCSVINIEKGWMIMHPGRITHVYTDLPIIKGISYTAVSLIYP
;
A
#
# COMPACT_ATOMS: atom_id res chain seq x y z
N MET A 1 -23.99 24.54 25.97
CA MET A 1 -23.60 25.76 25.21
C MET A 1 -23.20 25.29 23.83
N GLN A 2 -24.01 25.55 22.81
CA GLN A 2 -23.65 25.25 21.41
C GLN A 2 -22.89 26.45 20.87
N THR A 3 -21.63 26.26 20.50
CA THR A 3 -20.84 27.27 19.77
C THR A 3 -20.82 26.87 18.31
N LYS A 4 -21.55 27.62 17.47
CA LYS A 4 -21.51 27.49 16.01
C LYS A 4 -20.18 28.04 15.49
N ASN A 5 -19.32 27.18 14.97
CA ASN A 5 -18.16 27.59 14.17
C ASN A 5 -18.43 27.41 12.67
N PHE A 6 -17.70 28.18 11.86
CA PHE A 6 -17.99 28.61 10.49
C PHE A 6 -17.90 27.52 9.40
N ALA A 7 -18.54 26.37 9.61
CA ALA A 7 -18.71 25.34 8.59
C ALA A 7 -20.00 24.52 8.80
N GLY A 8 -21.15 25.18 9.00
CA GLY A 8 -22.48 24.56 8.85
C GLY A 8 -22.86 23.33 9.70
N HIS A 9 -21.96 22.83 10.55
CA HIS A 9 -22.16 21.63 11.36
C HIS A 9 -22.10 22.00 12.83
N ASP A 10 -23.12 21.58 13.57
CA ASP A 10 -23.18 21.81 15.01
C ASP A 10 -22.18 20.86 15.71
N HIS A 11 -21.30 21.44 16.53
CA HIS A 11 -20.39 20.72 17.40
C HIS A 11 -20.85 20.81 18.85
N GLY A 12 -20.66 19.75 19.62
CA GLY A 12 -20.95 19.73 21.05
C GLY A 12 -21.03 18.34 21.66
N LEU A 13 -21.65 18.29 22.83
CA LEU A 13 -21.98 17.07 23.56
C LEU A 13 -23.46 16.76 23.36
N TRP A 14 -23.75 15.56 22.86
CA TRP A 14 -25.07 15.12 22.47
C TRP A 14 -25.51 13.96 23.34
N ASN A 15 -26.74 13.99 23.83
CA ASN A 15 -27.34 12.80 24.46
C ASN A 15 -27.86 11.89 23.35
N ALA A 16 -27.27 10.71 23.21
CA ALA A 16 -27.57 9.73 22.19
C ALA A 16 -28.41 8.58 22.76
N TRP A 17 -29.16 7.91 21.89
CA TRP A 17 -29.88 6.72 22.28
C TRP A 17 -28.91 5.54 22.39
N ASP A 18 -27.98 5.35 21.46
CA ASP A 18 -27.07 4.20 21.45
C ASP A 18 -25.64 4.65 21.17
N VAL A 19 -24.65 3.96 21.75
CA VAL A 19 -23.22 4.21 21.57
C VAL A 19 -22.48 2.88 21.40
N SER A 20 -21.49 2.85 20.51
CA SER A 20 -20.71 1.65 20.20
C SER A 20 -19.26 2.01 19.85
N SER A 21 -18.43 0.98 19.67
CA SER A 21 -17.00 1.07 19.30
C SER A 21 -16.07 1.61 20.37
N ILE A 22 -16.17 2.90 20.75
CA ILE A 22 -15.26 3.54 21.70
C ILE A 22 -16.05 4.44 22.64
N TYR A 23 -15.98 4.15 23.94
CA TYR A 23 -16.68 4.90 24.97
C TYR A 23 -15.91 4.87 26.29
N LEU A 24 -16.13 5.89 27.12
CA LEU A 24 -15.61 5.98 28.47
C LEU A 24 -16.78 5.88 29.45
N ILE A 25 -16.70 4.92 30.39
CA ILE A 25 -17.75 4.67 31.38
C ILE A 25 -17.21 4.96 32.77
N LYS A 26 -17.94 5.78 33.53
CA LYS A 26 -17.63 6.02 34.94
C LYS A 26 -17.81 4.71 35.73
N ASN A 27 -16.85 4.34 36.57
CA ASN A 27 -16.87 3.10 37.36
C ASN A 27 -18.23 2.83 38.06
N THR A 28 -18.84 3.87 38.64
CA THR A 28 -20.14 3.77 39.33
C THR A 28 -21.31 3.29 38.46
N ALA A 29 -21.20 3.39 37.13
CA ALA A 29 -22.20 2.98 36.17
C ALA A 29 -22.11 1.49 35.79
N PHE A 30 -20.97 0.82 36.02
CA PHE A 30 -20.76 -0.58 35.60
C PHE A 30 -21.75 -1.56 36.23
N LYS A 31 -22.21 -1.31 37.45
CA LYS A 31 -23.18 -2.16 38.16
C LYS A 31 -24.56 -2.22 37.48
N TYR A 32 -24.84 -1.32 36.54
CA TYR A 32 -26.09 -1.29 35.80
C TYR A 32 -25.98 -1.93 34.41
N ILE A 33 -24.76 -2.27 33.98
CA ILE A 33 -24.54 -2.92 32.70
C ILE A 33 -25.00 -4.37 32.81
N ASN A 34 -25.93 -4.76 31.94
CA ASN A 34 -26.39 -6.14 31.83
C ASN A 34 -26.38 -6.55 30.34
N TYR A 35 -26.09 -7.82 30.07
CA TYR A 35 -26.10 -8.45 28.74
C TYR A 35 -27.14 -9.58 28.63
N ASP A 36 -28.04 -9.74 29.61
CA ASP A 36 -29.06 -10.81 29.69
C ASP A 36 -30.23 -10.64 28.70
N HIS A 37 -29.95 -10.39 27.42
CA HIS A 37 -30.95 -10.38 26.35
C HIS A 37 -30.50 -11.23 25.16
N GLU A 38 -31.26 -12.29 24.87
CA GLU A 38 -31.03 -13.11 23.69
C GLU A 38 -31.34 -12.31 22.41
N HIS A 39 -30.52 -12.52 21.38
CA HIS A 39 -30.70 -12.02 20.01
C HIS A 39 -30.44 -10.52 19.74
N HIS A 40 -29.83 -9.77 20.67
CA HIS A 40 -29.38 -8.39 20.42
C HIS A 40 -27.85 -8.25 20.44
N LYS A 41 -27.31 -7.24 19.73
CA LYS A 41 -25.87 -6.93 19.75
C LYS A 41 -25.48 -6.44 21.14
N ALA A 42 -24.31 -6.86 21.63
CA ALA A 42 -23.83 -6.52 22.97
C ALA A 42 -23.84 -5.01 23.27
N ASP A 43 -23.39 -4.18 22.32
CA ASP A 43 -23.41 -2.71 22.46
C ASP A 43 -24.82 -2.15 22.65
N MET A 44 -25.80 -2.68 21.91
CA MET A 44 -27.20 -2.26 22.03
C MET A 44 -27.77 -2.62 23.41
N ILE A 45 -27.44 -3.81 23.93
CA ILE A 45 -27.91 -4.25 25.25
C ILE A 45 -27.25 -3.42 26.36
N MET A 46 -25.95 -3.13 26.24
CA MET A 46 -25.25 -2.23 27.14
C MET A 46 -25.94 -0.86 27.18
N SER A 47 -26.17 -0.23 26.03
CA SER A 47 -26.86 1.06 25.96
C SER A 47 -28.27 1.00 26.55
N LEU A 48 -29.02 -0.07 26.29
CA LEU A 48 -30.35 -0.27 26.86
C LEU A 48 -30.31 -0.37 28.39
N SER A 49 -29.38 -1.16 28.94
CA SER A 49 -29.23 -1.36 30.39
C SER A 49 -28.90 -0.06 31.14
N LEU A 50 -28.01 0.77 30.57
CA LEU A 50 -27.65 2.07 31.12
C LEU A 50 -28.82 3.06 31.05
N ARG A 51 -29.57 3.08 29.94
CA ARG A 51 -30.76 3.94 29.82
C ARG A 51 -31.86 3.54 30.80
N ASN A 52 -32.10 2.24 31.01
CA ASN A 52 -33.07 1.75 31.99
C ASN A 52 -32.70 2.17 33.42
N ALA A 53 -31.42 2.40 33.69
CA ALA A 53 -30.92 2.96 34.95
C ALA A 53 -30.88 4.51 34.97
N ASN A 54 -31.53 5.19 34.01
CA ASN A 54 -31.51 6.64 33.82
C ASN A 54 -30.10 7.24 33.66
N ILE A 55 -29.17 6.48 33.08
CA ILE A 55 -27.82 6.97 32.75
C ILE A 55 -27.81 7.45 31.30
N ASN A 56 -27.55 8.74 31.11
CA ASN A 56 -27.42 9.35 29.78
C ASN A 56 -26.16 8.86 29.06
N LEU A 57 -26.30 8.55 27.78
CA LEU A 57 -25.19 8.18 26.90
C LEU A 57 -24.80 9.42 26.10
N HIS A 58 -23.57 9.90 26.28
CA HIS A 58 -23.12 11.12 25.64
C HIS A 58 -22.15 10.82 24.50
N VAL A 59 -22.35 11.50 23.37
CA VAL A 59 -21.45 11.49 22.21
C VAL A 59 -20.90 12.90 22.02
N THR A 60 -19.58 13.03 21.84
CA THR A 60 -18.93 14.32 21.56
C THR A 60 -18.35 14.32 20.16
N ASN A 61 -18.64 15.37 19.40
CA ASN A 61 -17.97 15.69 18.13
C ASN A 61 -17.19 17.00 18.22
N GLU A 62 -16.78 17.41 19.43
CA GLU A 62 -16.02 18.66 19.65
C GLU A 62 -14.60 18.60 19.09
N ARG A 63 -14.08 17.41 18.83
CA ARG A 63 -12.76 17.16 18.24
C ARG A 63 -12.86 16.00 17.25
N ASP A 64 -11.91 15.96 16.32
CA ASP A 64 -11.69 14.78 15.50
C ASP A 64 -10.93 13.73 16.31
N TYR A 65 -11.63 12.68 16.72
CA TYR A 65 -11.05 11.59 17.51
C TYR A 65 -10.47 10.46 16.66
N GLY A 66 -10.89 10.36 15.40
CA GLY A 66 -10.45 9.31 14.47
C GLY A 66 -11.56 8.91 13.51
N HIS A 67 -11.42 7.72 12.93
CA HIS A 67 -12.38 7.13 12.01
C HIS A 67 -12.61 5.65 12.34
N LEU A 68 -13.69 5.09 11.80
CA LEU A 68 -14.00 3.67 11.90
C LEU A 68 -13.51 2.95 10.64
N ILE A 69 -12.92 1.78 10.83
CA ILE A 69 -12.47 0.91 9.75
C ILE A 69 -13.63 0.02 9.34
N ASN A 70 -13.85 -0.10 8.03
CA ASN A 70 -14.79 -1.07 7.48
C ASN A 70 -14.18 -2.48 7.55
N THR A 71 -14.78 -3.37 8.34
CA THR A 71 -14.34 -4.76 8.49
C THR A 71 -15.11 -5.74 7.61
N ASP A 72 -16.05 -5.26 6.79
CA ASP A 72 -16.91 -6.11 5.98
C ASP A 72 -16.12 -6.85 4.91
N ASN A 73 -16.38 -8.15 4.77
CA ASN A 73 -15.72 -9.03 3.79
C ASN A 73 -14.18 -9.08 3.91
N PHE A 74 -13.61 -8.73 5.08
CA PHE A 74 -12.18 -8.81 5.31
C PHE A 74 -11.68 -10.26 5.30
N ASN A 75 -10.90 -10.62 4.29
CA ASN A 75 -10.45 -12.00 4.10
C ASN A 75 -9.13 -12.29 4.85
N VAL A 76 -9.27 -12.83 6.06
CA VAL A 76 -8.13 -13.22 6.91
C VAL A 76 -7.30 -14.40 6.38
N THR A 77 -7.75 -15.10 5.34
CA THR A 77 -7.04 -16.26 4.78
C THR A 77 -5.91 -15.89 3.82
N LEU A 78 -5.85 -14.61 3.39
CA LEU A 78 -4.80 -14.10 2.52
C LEU A 78 -3.51 -13.85 3.32
N ALA A 79 -2.34 -13.99 2.68
CA ALA A 79 -1.05 -13.80 3.35
C ALA A 79 -0.83 -12.35 3.86
N ARG A 80 -1.35 -11.37 3.10
CA ARG A 80 -1.39 -9.94 3.43
C ARG A 80 -2.75 -9.35 3.05
N PRO A 81 -3.76 -9.50 3.92
CA PRO A 81 -5.13 -9.07 3.61
C PRO A 81 -5.27 -7.56 3.35
N ASP A 82 -4.51 -6.74 4.10
CA ASP A 82 -4.56 -5.28 4.01
C ASP A 82 -4.25 -4.74 2.62
N LEU A 83 -3.41 -5.45 1.85
CA LEU A 83 -3.03 -5.04 0.49
C LEU A 83 -4.26 -4.92 -0.43
N TYR A 84 -5.27 -5.75 -0.20
CA TYR A 84 -6.50 -5.80 -1.00
C TYR A 84 -7.60 -4.87 -0.49
N ASN A 85 -7.38 -4.22 0.67
CA ASN A 85 -8.38 -3.44 1.37
C ASN A 85 -8.46 -1.97 0.88
N PHE A 86 -7.79 -1.64 -0.23
CA PHE A 86 -7.73 -0.27 -0.79
C PHE A 86 -9.12 0.33 -1.06
N LEU A 87 -10.06 -0.47 -1.59
CA LEU A 87 -11.39 0.03 -1.95
C LEU A 87 -12.30 0.25 -0.74
N GLN A 88 -12.15 -0.52 0.33
CA GLN A 88 -13.02 -0.42 1.51
C GLN A 88 -12.46 0.58 2.52
N ASN A 89 -11.12 0.65 2.66
CA ASN A 89 -10.43 1.50 3.63
C ASN A 89 -9.26 2.27 2.98
N PRO A 90 -9.55 3.22 2.05
CA PRO A 90 -8.51 3.91 1.29
C PRO A 90 -7.59 4.78 2.16
N PHE A 91 -8.11 5.38 3.22
CA PHE A 91 -7.34 6.25 4.11
C PHE A 91 -6.23 5.48 4.84
N ASP A 92 -6.57 4.36 5.49
CA ASP A 92 -5.61 3.50 6.17
C ASP A 92 -4.63 2.85 5.20
N TRP A 93 -5.13 2.43 4.03
CA TRP A 93 -4.29 1.86 2.98
C TRP A 93 -3.23 2.85 2.50
N ILE A 94 -3.62 4.09 2.18
CA ILE A 94 -2.69 5.15 1.75
C ILE A 94 -1.67 5.42 2.85
N ARG A 95 -2.12 5.56 4.10
CA ARG A 95 -1.22 5.82 5.24
C ARG A 95 -0.21 4.70 5.46
N LYS A 96 -0.58 3.44 5.19
CA LYS A 96 0.30 2.27 5.36
C LYS A 96 1.27 2.09 4.18
N TYR A 97 0.79 2.29 2.96
CA TYR A 97 1.47 1.82 1.75
C TYR A 97 2.02 2.91 0.84
N ILE A 98 1.49 4.12 0.88
CA ILE A 98 2.01 5.26 0.11
C ILE A 98 3.04 6.02 0.94
N SER A 99 4.13 6.41 0.29
CA SER A 99 5.18 7.21 0.90
C SER A 99 4.64 8.53 1.46
N THR A 100 5.10 8.94 2.63
CA THR A 100 4.79 10.25 3.24
C THR A 100 5.20 11.42 2.35
N ASN A 101 6.29 11.24 1.60
CA ASN A 101 6.85 12.29 0.75
C ASN A 101 6.13 12.35 -0.60
N TYR A 102 5.21 11.43 -0.90
CA TYR A 102 4.53 11.37 -2.19
C TYR A 102 3.75 12.65 -2.50
N LEU A 103 3.01 13.18 -1.53
CA LEU A 103 2.20 14.39 -1.73
C LEU A 103 3.06 15.65 -1.95
N GLU A 104 4.20 15.75 -1.27
CA GLU A 104 5.16 16.83 -1.46
C GLU A 104 5.76 16.81 -2.87
N GLN A 105 6.06 15.60 -3.38
CA GLN A 105 6.59 15.40 -4.74
C GLN A 105 5.63 15.82 -5.85
N LEU A 106 4.33 15.95 -5.57
CA LEU A 106 3.29 16.35 -6.53
C LEU A 106 3.03 17.87 -6.56
N GLN A 107 3.61 18.64 -5.63
CA GLN A 107 3.39 20.08 -5.59
C GLN A 107 4.06 20.76 -6.78
N ALA A 108 3.43 21.81 -7.33
CA ALA A 108 3.90 22.49 -8.54
C ALA A 108 5.32 23.11 -8.41
N GLY A 109 5.79 23.39 -7.19
CA GLY A 109 7.13 23.90 -6.91
C GLY A 109 8.18 22.82 -6.69
N TYR A 110 7.80 21.53 -6.65
CA TYR A 110 8.74 20.44 -6.40
C TYR A 110 9.52 20.10 -7.67
N THR A 111 10.84 20.05 -7.57
CA THR A 111 11.70 19.62 -8.67
C THR A 111 11.89 18.11 -8.60
N ALA A 112 11.24 17.39 -9.52
CA ALA A 112 11.36 15.94 -9.59
C ALA A 112 12.82 15.51 -9.85
N LEU A 113 13.25 14.43 -9.19
CA LEU A 113 14.58 13.87 -9.41
C LEU A 113 14.63 13.26 -10.81
N GLN A 114 15.57 13.74 -11.62
CA GLN A 114 15.69 13.38 -13.02
C GLN A 114 17.13 12.94 -13.33
N PRO A 115 17.51 11.68 -13.02
CA PRO A 115 18.88 11.20 -13.22
C PRO A 115 19.32 11.18 -14.70
N CYS A 116 18.39 10.96 -15.62
CA CYS A 116 18.63 11.02 -17.06
C CYS A 116 17.55 11.88 -17.72
N GLN A 117 17.83 12.39 -18.92
CA GLN A 117 16.84 13.13 -19.72
C GLN A 117 15.55 12.30 -19.86
N ASP A 118 14.43 12.92 -19.50
CA ASP A 118 13.07 12.36 -19.42
C ASP A 118 12.91 11.05 -18.61
N VAL A 119 13.81 10.78 -17.66
CA VAL A 119 13.71 9.66 -16.71
C VAL A 119 13.56 10.23 -15.31
N TYR A 120 12.44 9.93 -14.65
CA TYR A 120 12.09 10.48 -13.35
C TYR A 120 12.13 9.42 -12.25
N LEU A 121 12.55 9.84 -11.05
CA LEU A 121 12.55 9.05 -9.83
C LEU A 121 11.57 9.66 -8.81
N PHE A 122 10.70 8.82 -8.27
CA PHE A 122 9.73 9.20 -7.24
C PHE A 122 9.73 8.20 -6.10
N HIS A 123 9.67 8.68 -4.86
CA HIS A 123 9.41 7.82 -3.72
C HIS A 123 7.90 7.58 -3.61
N LEU A 124 7.43 6.44 -4.11
CA LEU A 124 5.99 6.18 -4.30
C LEU A 124 5.39 5.40 -3.13
N VAL A 125 6.02 4.28 -2.76
CA VAL A 125 5.46 3.32 -1.79
C VAL A 125 6.40 3.16 -0.60
N THR A 126 5.85 2.74 0.53
CA THR A 126 6.64 2.43 1.73
C THR A 126 7.36 1.09 1.59
N ASP A 127 8.39 0.87 2.41
CA ASP A 127 9.05 -0.43 2.53
C ASP A 127 8.05 -1.55 2.88
N VAL A 128 7.03 -1.24 3.68
CA VAL A 128 5.97 -2.17 4.08
C VAL A 128 5.17 -2.65 2.88
N PHE A 129 4.86 -1.78 1.92
CA PHE A 129 4.18 -2.18 0.69
C PHE A 129 5.02 -3.17 -0.11
N ALA A 130 6.30 -2.85 -0.27
CA ALA A 130 7.22 -3.69 -1.03
C ALA A 130 7.39 -5.07 -0.40
N ASP A 131 7.51 -5.14 0.93
CA ASP A 131 7.56 -6.40 1.69
C ASP A 131 6.26 -7.20 1.58
N ASP A 132 5.12 -6.54 1.76
CA ASP A 132 3.82 -7.20 1.69
C ASP A 132 3.54 -7.74 0.28
N LEU A 133 3.91 -6.98 -0.76
CA LEU A 133 3.77 -7.42 -2.15
C LEU A 133 4.67 -8.63 -2.46
N LEU A 134 5.93 -8.62 -2.02
CA LEU A 134 6.81 -9.78 -2.17
C LEU A 134 6.28 -11.01 -1.43
N ALA A 135 5.78 -10.84 -0.20
CA ALA A 135 5.21 -11.93 0.57
C ALA A 135 3.96 -12.54 -0.11
N VAL A 136 3.14 -11.73 -0.76
CA VAL A 136 2.00 -12.21 -1.56
C VAL A 136 2.48 -13.05 -2.74
N MET A 137 3.53 -12.61 -3.43
CA MET A 137 4.10 -13.37 -4.56
C MET A 137 4.74 -14.67 -4.12
N GLU A 138 5.51 -14.65 -3.04
CA GLU A 138 6.14 -15.84 -2.47
C GLU A 138 5.08 -16.89 -2.12
N ASN A 139 4.01 -16.46 -1.44
CA ASN A 139 2.92 -17.35 -1.09
C ASN A 139 2.17 -17.87 -2.33
N TYR A 140 2.04 -17.06 -3.38
CA TYR A 140 1.46 -17.50 -4.65
C TYR A 140 2.33 -18.56 -5.33
N CYS A 141 3.62 -18.31 -5.48
CA CYS A 141 4.57 -19.25 -6.08
C CYS A 141 4.58 -20.60 -5.34
N ARG A 142 4.64 -20.56 -4.01
CA ARG A 142 4.59 -21.78 -3.19
C ARG A 142 3.29 -22.55 -3.35
N ARG A 143 2.13 -21.87 -3.45
CA ARG A 143 0.83 -22.53 -3.59
C ARG A 143 0.56 -23.07 -4.99
N THR A 144 1.05 -22.40 -6.03
CA THR A 144 0.74 -22.73 -7.42
C THR A 144 1.79 -23.63 -8.05
N TYR A 145 3.07 -23.46 -7.69
CA TYR A 145 4.20 -24.10 -8.35
C TYR A 145 5.06 -24.92 -7.40
N ASP A 146 4.72 -25.02 -6.11
CA ASP A 146 5.51 -25.71 -5.07
C ASP A 146 6.99 -25.27 -5.08
N SER A 147 7.22 -23.99 -5.37
CA SER A 147 8.53 -23.39 -5.57
C SER A 147 8.56 -22.01 -4.95
N ASP A 148 9.71 -21.64 -4.40
CA ASP A 148 9.94 -20.32 -3.84
C ASP A 148 10.13 -19.27 -4.95
N LEU A 149 9.79 -18.01 -4.71
CA LEU A 149 9.97 -16.94 -5.70
C LEU A 149 11.44 -16.81 -6.11
N GLU A 150 12.39 -17.08 -5.22
CA GLU A 150 13.83 -17.11 -5.50
C GLU A 150 14.25 -18.26 -6.45
N ASN A 151 13.51 -19.38 -6.45
CA ASN A 151 13.84 -20.60 -7.18
C ASN A 151 12.94 -20.84 -8.39
N PHE A 152 11.94 -19.99 -8.61
CA PHE A 152 11.02 -20.09 -9.73
C PHE A 152 11.73 -19.97 -11.10
N ASP A 153 11.51 -20.91 -12.03
CA ASP A 153 12.25 -20.95 -13.30
C ASP A 153 11.99 -19.76 -14.23
N THR A 154 10.85 -19.07 -14.08
CA THR A 154 10.51 -17.93 -14.92
C THR A 154 10.89 -16.60 -14.27
N ARG A 155 11.50 -15.71 -15.05
CA ARG A 155 11.99 -14.40 -14.59
C ARG A 155 10.89 -13.42 -14.19
N ALA A 156 9.65 -13.64 -14.62
CA ALA A 156 8.55 -12.72 -14.36
C ALA A 156 7.27 -13.49 -14.08
N VAL A 157 6.63 -13.16 -12.97
CA VAL A 157 5.28 -13.65 -12.65
C VAL A 157 4.31 -12.53 -13.02
N HIS A 158 3.36 -12.84 -13.90
CA HIS A 158 2.36 -11.86 -14.31
C HIS A 158 1.26 -11.79 -13.24
N MET A 159 0.99 -10.60 -12.74
CA MET A 159 0.06 -10.42 -11.62
C MET A 159 -1.39 -10.70 -12.00
N SER A 160 -1.76 -10.77 -13.29
CA SER A 160 -3.10 -11.27 -13.67
C SER A 160 -3.34 -12.72 -13.24
N GLN A 161 -2.27 -13.46 -12.93
CA GLN A 161 -2.35 -14.80 -12.39
C GLN A 161 -2.60 -14.78 -10.87
N VAL A 162 -2.35 -13.64 -10.21
CA VAL A 162 -2.58 -13.38 -8.79
C VAL A 162 -3.89 -12.58 -8.65
N PRO A 163 -4.96 -13.17 -8.08
CA PRO A 163 -6.24 -12.49 -7.94
C PRO A 163 -6.11 -11.13 -7.26
N ASN A 164 -6.85 -10.14 -7.76
CA ASN A 164 -7.01 -8.80 -7.15
C ASN A 164 -5.73 -7.95 -7.03
N THR A 165 -4.77 -8.08 -7.94
CA THR A 165 -3.55 -7.26 -7.95
C THR A 165 -3.41 -6.44 -9.25
N ALA A 166 -2.95 -5.19 -9.12
CA ALA A 166 -2.98 -4.19 -10.21
C ALA A 166 -1.62 -3.89 -10.87
N ALA A 167 -0.50 -4.32 -10.26
CA ALA A 167 0.80 -4.26 -10.92
C ALA A 167 0.78 -5.19 -12.14
N HIS A 168 1.49 -4.91 -13.24
CA HIS A 168 1.35 -5.77 -14.43
C HIS A 168 2.18 -7.06 -14.29
N PHE A 169 3.41 -6.99 -13.76
CA PHE A 169 4.21 -8.18 -13.44
C PHE A 169 5.32 -7.83 -12.43
N ILE A 170 5.77 -8.83 -11.66
CA ILE A 170 6.97 -8.71 -10.82
C ILE A 170 8.08 -9.49 -11.51
N VAL A 171 9.22 -8.82 -11.68
CA VAL A 171 10.42 -9.38 -12.30
C VAL A 171 11.44 -9.69 -11.22
N ARG A 172 12.02 -10.89 -11.29
CA ARG A 172 13.16 -11.33 -10.50
C ARG A 172 14.42 -11.31 -11.36
N TYR A 173 15.46 -10.71 -10.80
CA TYR A 173 16.79 -10.55 -11.40
C TYR A 173 17.83 -11.29 -10.54
N LYS A 174 18.60 -12.22 -11.12
CA LYS A 174 19.52 -13.13 -10.40
C LYS A 174 20.88 -13.21 -11.10
N THR A 175 21.94 -13.21 -10.28
CA THR A 175 23.36 -13.18 -10.70
C THR A 175 23.71 -14.28 -11.72
N ALA A 176 23.21 -15.50 -11.55
CA ALA A 176 23.57 -16.66 -12.39
C ALA A 176 22.80 -16.74 -13.73
N GLU A 177 21.69 -16.02 -13.86
CA GLU A 177 20.78 -16.12 -15.01
C GLU A 177 20.96 -14.96 -16.00
N GLU A 178 21.61 -13.87 -15.58
CA GLU A 178 21.69 -12.62 -16.34
C GLU A 178 22.85 -12.59 -17.33
N HIS A 179 22.63 -13.25 -18.46
CA HIS A 179 23.35 -12.94 -19.68
C HIS A 179 22.73 -11.66 -20.27
N PHE A 180 23.60 -10.69 -20.61
CA PHE A 180 23.32 -9.43 -21.31
C PHE A 180 21.95 -9.38 -22.02
N VAL A 181 21.02 -8.57 -21.51
CA VAL A 181 19.74 -8.35 -22.18
C VAL A 181 19.97 -7.35 -23.32
N ALA A 182 19.74 -7.79 -24.56
CA ALA A 182 19.87 -6.93 -25.72
C ALA A 182 19.06 -5.63 -25.55
N PRO A 183 19.60 -4.46 -25.92
CA PRO A 183 18.89 -3.20 -25.80
C PRO A 183 17.52 -3.26 -26.49
N LYS A 184 16.47 -2.84 -25.77
CA LYS A 184 15.08 -2.96 -26.22
C LYS A 184 14.28 -1.69 -25.96
N HIS A 185 13.16 -1.58 -26.66
CA HIS A 185 12.07 -0.66 -26.31
C HIS A 185 11.00 -1.41 -25.51
N ASN A 186 10.17 -0.66 -24.79
CA ASN A 186 8.93 -1.19 -24.25
C ASN A 186 7.80 -1.08 -25.28
N SER A 187 6.82 -1.97 -25.16
CA SER A 187 5.65 -1.99 -26.03
C SER A 187 4.62 -0.89 -25.71
N ARG A 188 4.79 -0.11 -24.63
CA ARG A 188 3.82 0.89 -24.13
C ARG A 188 4.40 2.30 -24.07
N VAL A 189 3.54 3.31 -23.91
CA VAL A 189 3.92 4.73 -23.94
C VAL A 189 4.86 5.09 -22.78
N TYR A 190 4.56 4.61 -21.57
CA TYR A 190 5.39 4.81 -20.39
C TYR A 190 5.67 3.48 -19.68
N SER A 191 6.80 3.42 -18.98
CA SER A 191 7.15 2.33 -18.08
C SER A 191 7.45 2.89 -16.71
N ALA A 192 6.85 2.25 -15.71
CA ALA A 192 7.08 2.50 -14.30
C ALA A 192 7.62 1.22 -13.66
N ASN A 193 8.72 1.33 -12.92
CA ASN A 193 9.35 0.19 -12.25
C ASN A 193 9.63 0.57 -10.81
N ILE A 194 9.15 -0.23 -9.85
CA ILE A 194 9.29 0.02 -8.42
C ILE A 194 10.28 -1.01 -7.85
N ALA A 195 11.32 -0.53 -7.16
CA ALA A 195 12.25 -1.41 -6.46
C ALA A 195 11.59 -1.99 -5.20
N LEU A 196 11.58 -3.32 -5.07
CA LEU A 196 10.90 -4.01 -3.98
C LEU A 196 11.83 -4.46 -2.85
N ASN A 197 13.15 -4.42 -3.05
CA ASN A 197 14.12 -4.83 -2.05
C ASN A 197 15.36 -3.92 -2.03
N ARG A 198 16.18 -4.02 -0.97
CA ARG A 198 17.23 -3.04 -0.65
C ARG A 198 18.56 -3.36 -1.34
N ILE A 199 19.01 -2.45 -2.20
CA ILE A 199 20.36 -2.48 -2.75
C ILE A 199 21.42 -2.27 -1.64
N GLY A 200 22.56 -2.94 -1.74
CA GLY A 200 23.64 -2.91 -0.74
C GLY A 200 23.42 -3.86 0.44
N VAL A 201 22.19 -4.32 0.65
CA VAL A 201 21.82 -5.26 1.72
C VAL A 201 21.44 -6.62 1.15
N GLU A 202 20.43 -6.64 0.25
CA GLU A 202 19.86 -7.87 -0.30
C GLU A 202 20.46 -8.21 -1.67
N TYR A 203 20.87 -7.20 -2.44
CA TYR A 203 21.57 -7.38 -3.72
C TYR A 203 22.56 -6.26 -4.02
N ASN A 204 23.49 -6.52 -4.95
CA ASN A 204 24.44 -5.54 -5.48
C ASN A 204 24.45 -5.57 -7.01
N GLY A 205 24.74 -4.42 -7.62
CA GLY A 205 24.66 -4.24 -9.08
C GLY A 205 23.23 -3.92 -9.53
N GLY A 206 22.94 -4.18 -10.79
CA GLY A 206 21.64 -3.87 -11.36
C GLY A 206 21.46 -2.41 -11.77
N GLY A 207 20.21 -2.06 -12.05
CA GLY A 207 19.82 -0.76 -12.60
C GLY A 207 19.57 -0.83 -14.10
N ARG A 208 19.52 0.34 -14.73
CA ARG A 208 19.12 0.46 -16.13
C ARG A 208 20.00 1.45 -16.87
N TYR A 209 20.49 1.04 -18.04
CA TYR A 209 21.27 1.88 -18.92
C TYR A 209 20.46 2.32 -20.15
N PHE A 210 20.36 3.63 -20.36
CA PHE A 210 19.68 4.25 -21.48
C PHE A 210 20.68 4.60 -22.58
N LYS A 211 20.67 3.81 -23.66
CA LYS A 211 21.68 3.85 -24.72
C LYS A 211 21.75 5.22 -25.42
N ARG A 212 20.61 5.84 -25.69
CA ARG A 212 20.53 7.11 -26.42
C ARG A 212 21.23 8.25 -25.69
N TYR A 213 21.16 8.25 -24.36
CA TYR A 213 21.65 9.34 -23.52
C TYR A 213 22.98 9.02 -22.85
N ASN A 214 23.54 7.82 -23.10
CA ASN A 214 24.72 7.31 -22.40
C ASN A 214 24.61 7.50 -20.87
N CYS A 215 23.43 7.15 -20.32
CA CYS A 215 23.08 7.45 -18.93
C CYS A 215 22.57 6.19 -18.23
N SER A 216 23.04 5.98 -17.00
CA SER A 216 22.65 4.84 -16.16
C SER A 216 21.90 5.33 -14.93
N VAL A 217 20.79 4.68 -14.62
CA VAL A 217 20.09 4.82 -13.34
C VAL A 217 20.37 3.58 -12.52
N ILE A 218 21.14 3.75 -11.45
CA ILE A 218 21.58 2.70 -10.52
C ILE A 218 21.23 3.11 -9.10
N ASN A 219 21.40 2.20 -8.14
CA ASN A 219 21.18 2.48 -6.70
C ASN A 219 19.79 3.02 -6.39
N ILE A 220 18.76 2.46 -7.04
CA ILE A 220 17.36 2.79 -6.75
C ILE A 220 17.00 2.16 -5.41
N GLU A 221 16.65 2.99 -4.43
CA GLU A 221 16.24 2.55 -3.10
C GLU A 221 14.88 1.83 -3.13
N LYS A 222 14.65 0.99 -2.12
CA LYS A 222 13.36 0.29 -1.95
C LYS A 222 12.21 1.30 -1.86
N GLY A 223 11.08 0.98 -2.50
CA GLY A 223 9.90 1.84 -2.53
C GLY A 223 9.97 2.99 -3.55
N TRP A 224 11.13 3.24 -4.15
CA TRP A 224 11.27 4.21 -5.22
C TRP A 224 10.84 3.63 -6.58
N MET A 225 10.25 4.49 -7.38
CA MET A 225 9.78 4.23 -8.73
C MET A 225 10.62 4.99 -9.74
N ILE A 226 11.13 4.29 -10.75
CA ILE A 226 11.67 4.88 -11.98
C ILE A 226 10.59 4.90 -13.06
N MET A 227 10.32 6.08 -13.62
CA MET A 227 9.36 6.30 -14.70
C MET A 227 10.05 6.91 -15.93
N HIS A 228 9.83 6.32 -17.10
CA HIS A 228 10.39 6.81 -18.36
C HIS A 228 9.47 6.48 -19.56
N PRO A 229 9.57 7.22 -20.68
CA PRO A 229 8.94 6.85 -21.93
C PRO A 229 9.37 5.44 -22.38
N GLY A 230 8.45 4.64 -22.91
CA GLY A 230 8.72 3.27 -23.32
C GLY A 230 9.09 3.10 -24.79
N ARG A 231 8.56 3.97 -25.66
CA ARG A 231 8.75 3.91 -27.12
C ARG A 231 9.70 5.00 -27.63
N ILE A 232 10.30 4.74 -28.80
CA ILE A 232 11.05 5.68 -29.66
C ILE A 232 12.36 6.21 -29.04
N THR A 233 12.31 6.87 -27.89
CA THR A 233 13.42 7.69 -27.39
C THR A 233 14.30 6.95 -26.37
N HIS A 234 13.72 6.05 -25.56
CA HIS A 234 14.41 5.42 -24.45
C HIS A 234 14.68 3.94 -24.72
N VAL A 235 15.60 3.65 -25.65
CA VAL A 235 16.19 2.30 -25.76
C VAL A 235 17.02 2.03 -24.50
N TYR A 236 16.70 0.96 -23.79
CA TYR A 236 17.40 0.62 -22.55
C TYR A 236 17.85 -0.84 -22.51
N THR A 237 18.81 -1.12 -21.62
CA THR A 237 19.19 -2.47 -21.19
C THR A 237 19.22 -2.51 -19.67
N ASP A 238 18.85 -3.65 -19.10
CA ASP A 238 18.96 -3.88 -17.65
C ASP A 238 20.41 -4.27 -17.34
N LEU A 239 21.01 -3.57 -16.38
CA LEU A 239 22.38 -3.85 -15.94
C LEU A 239 22.39 -5.13 -15.09
N PRO A 240 23.47 -5.92 -15.15
CA PRO A 240 23.51 -7.20 -14.45
C PRO A 240 23.60 -7.04 -12.93
N ILE A 241 22.93 -7.94 -12.22
CA ILE A 241 23.10 -8.16 -10.79
C ILE A 241 24.41 -8.90 -10.55
N ILE A 242 25.24 -8.36 -9.65
CA ILE A 242 26.56 -8.90 -9.30
C ILE A 242 26.47 -9.90 -8.15
N LYS A 243 25.55 -9.65 -7.21
CA LYS A 243 25.34 -10.51 -6.03
C LYS A 243 23.89 -10.42 -5.57
N GLY A 244 23.32 -11.54 -5.15
CA GLY A 244 21.97 -11.60 -4.59
C GLY A 244 20.90 -11.61 -5.67
N ILE A 245 19.70 -11.18 -5.27
CA ILE A 245 18.50 -11.17 -6.11
C ILE A 245 17.81 -9.81 -5.99
N SER A 246 17.47 -9.20 -7.12
CA SER A 246 16.68 -7.97 -7.15
C SER A 246 15.24 -8.28 -7.56
N TYR A 247 14.29 -7.67 -6.88
CA TYR A 247 12.88 -7.76 -7.22
C TYR A 247 12.31 -6.40 -7.62
N THR A 248 11.62 -6.36 -8.75
CA THR A 248 11.08 -5.11 -9.30
C THR A 248 9.65 -5.32 -9.76
N ALA A 249 8.72 -4.50 -9.25
CA ALA A 249 7.36 -4.45 -9.79
C ALA A 249 7.35 -3.56 -11.03
N VAL A 250 6.88 -4.09 -12.16
CA VAL A 250 6.87 -3.39 -13.43
C VAL A 250 5.43 -3.15 -13.89
N SER A 251 5.19 -1.91 -14.30
CA SER A 251 3.95 -1.47 -14.91
C SER A 251 4.24 -0.84 -16.27
N LEU A 252 3.55 -1.32 -17.30
CA LEU A 252 3.62 -0.78 -18.66
C LEU A 252 2.31 -0.04 -18.96
N ILE A 253 2.37 1.29 -18.93
CA ILE A 253 1.20 2.17 -18.87
C ILE A 253 0.86 2.72 -20.26
N TYR A 254 -0.43 2.68 -20.59
CA TYR A 254 -1.04 3.13 -21.85
C TYR A 254 -0.60 2.33 -23.11
N PRO A 255 -1.54 1.77 -23.90
CA PRO A 255 -1.27 1.14 -25.19
C PRO A 255 -0.61 2.03 -26.24
#